data_AF-A0A538EZM2-F1
#
_entry.id   AF-A0A538EZM2-F1
#
_cell.length_a   1.000
_cell.length_b   1.000
_cell.length_c   1.000
_cell.angle_alpha   90.00
_cell.angle_beta   90.00
_cell.angle_gamma   90.00
#
_symmetry.space_group_name_H-M   'P 1'
#
loop_
_entity.id
_entity.type
_entity.pdbx_description
1 polymer ?
#
loop_
_entity_poly.entity_id
_entity_poly.type
_entity_poly.pdbx_seq_one_letter_code
_entity_poly.pdbx_strand_id
1 'polypeptide(L)'
;MYAVLLGCAASPPCAGAAPPAYGANDAGGFRNILPPGENGTDNFVQLGKFQSVGQRPPHWMDQLPLYSDLVYADPGLTGRQIPYYFKDATFGVKPNQIASIEHPRSGVTIVRDKAFGIPHIYGVTHGDVMFGAGYAGAEDRLFLMDILRHTGRAQLSSFIGGASSNRQMDRDQWQAAPYTEADLQQQIDDAPKYYGDAGRRIIADGNEYVAGINQYIHDATNPLDPVGAANKLPGEYVALGIVPKPWKLTDVIATASLIGGIFGKGGGEEVRSARIFQAFLARFGGRRGRRSWLDFRERDDPESPVSANGRFPYETASPFSPRGLALPDRGSVRFTSAGSPLTGALRAGAFGLDMRRALESKHGHSNALLVSARHSADHHTIGVMGPQVGYYVPQILMEEDLHGPGVDAEGAAFPGVNQYVQLGHGRDYAWTATSANSDDVDTFAEVLCRDAFHYRWRGHCMAMQRLDQHNSWTPNALDQGRCTAGRSPSCGRARPTSTKRTPGSRSRS
;
A
#
# COMPACT_ATOMS: atom_id res chain seq x y z
N MET A 1 -44.06 -32.26 41.82
CA MET A 1 -43.20 -31.08 41.58
C MET A 1 -42.58 -31.26 40.21
N TYR A 2 -42.86 -30.31 39.32
CA TYR A 2 -42.52 -30.35 37.88
C TYR A 2 -41.01 -30.25 37.64
N ALA A 3 -40.49 -31.14 36.79
CA ALA A 3 -39.16 -31.01 36.22
C ALA A 3 -39.21 -29.99 35.07
N VAL A 4 -38.47 -28.89 35.21
CA VAL A 4 -38.30 -27.87 34.17
C VAL A 4 -37.15 -28.31 33.26
N LEU A 5 -37.50 -28.81 32.07
CA LEU A 5 -36.57 -28.96 30.95
C LEU A 5 -36.29 -27.57 30.38
N LEU A 6 -35.10 -27.03 30.67
CA LEU A 6 -34.55 -25.87 29.97
C LEU A 6 -34.13 -26.31 28.57
N GLY A 7 -34.98 -26.04 27.58
CA GLY A 7 -34.64 -26.18 26.17
C GLY A 7 -33.60 -25.14 25.79
N CYS A 8 -32.43 -25.59 25.33
CA CYS A 8 -31.50 -24.75 24.60
C CYS A 8 -32.18 -24.28 23.31
N ALA A 9 -32.62 -23.03 23.28
CA ALA A 9 -33.00 -22.37 22.03
C ALA A 9 -31.71 -22.18 21.21
N ALA A 10 -31.56 -22.96 20.14
CA ALA A 10 -30.54 -22.71 19.14
C ALA A 10 -30.85 -21.37 18.47
N SER A 11 -29.91 -20.41 18.54
CA SER A 11 -30.00 -19.18 17.75
C SER A 11 -30.14 -19.54 16.27
N PRO A 12 -31.06 -18.92 15.51
CA PRO A 12 -31.12 -19.13 14.07
C PRO A 12 -29.76 -18.80 13.44
N PRO A 13 -29.33 -19.54 12.40
CA PRO A 13 -28.09 -19.21 11.69
C PRO A 13 -28.16 -17.74 11.23
N CYS A 14 -27.08 -16.98 11.45
CA CYS A 14 -26.99 -15.61 10.92
C CYS A 14 -27.22 -15.67 9.42
N ALA A 15 -28.35 -15.13 8.95
CA ALA A 15 -28.62 -15.03 7.53
C ALA A 15 -27.65 -14.00 6.93
N GLY A 16 -26.77 -14.46 6.03
CA GLY A 16 -25.92 -13.60 5.23
C GLY A 16 -26.66 -12.99 4.04
N ALA A 17 -26.01 -12.06 3.33
CA ALA A 17 -26.51 -11.57 2.05
C ALA A 17 -26.60 -12.71 1.03
N ALA A 18 -27.67 -12.75 0.23
CA ALA A 18 -27.78 -13.73 -0.83
C ALA A 18 -26.91 -13.29 -2.03
N PRO A 19 -25.90 -14.09 -2.45
CA PRO A 19 -25.17 -13.79 -3.68
C PRO A 19 -26.12 -13.76 -4.88
N PRO A 20 -26.03 -12.77 -5.77
CA PRO A 20 -26.77 -12.78 -7.03
C PRO A 20 -26.23 -13.88 -7.96
N ALA A 21 -26.88 -14.04 -9.12
CA ALA A 21 -26.35 -14.93 -10.16
C ALA A 21 -24.98 -14.44 -10.64
N TYR A 22 -24.10 -15.37 -11.01
CA TYR A 22 -22.82 -15.05 -11.65
C TYR A 22 -22.99 -14.12 -12.85
N GLY A 23 -22.20 -13.04 -12.90
CA GLY A 23 -22.27 -11.97 -13.91
C GLY A 23 -23.45 -11.00 -13.74
N ALA A 24 -24.16 -11.03 -12.61
CA ALA A 24 -25.21 -10.05 -12.35
C ALA A 24 -24.62 -8.63 -12.26
N ASN A 25 -25.25 -7.69 -12.97
CA ASN A 25 -24.80 -6.30 -13.10
C ASN A 25 -23.40 -6.15 -13.73
N ASP A 26 -22.93 -7.12 -14.50
CA ASP A 26 -21.63 -7.09 -15.18
C ASP A 26 -21.82 -6.93 -16.70
N ALA A 27 -21.12 -5.96 -17.31
CA ALA A 27 -21.12 -5.76 -18.77
C ALA A 27 -20.30 -6.81 -19.53
N GLY A 28 -19.44 -7.55 -18.83
CA GLY A 28 -18.56 -8.58 -19.33
C GLY A 28 -17.34 -8.02 -20.07
N GLY A 29 -16.39 -8.91 -20.38
CA GLY A 29 -15.19 -8.58 -21.15
C GLY A 29 -14.01 -8.11 -20.32
N PHE A 30 -14.15 -8.03 -18.99
CA PHE A 30 -13.06 -7.73 -18.07
C PHE A 30 -12.21 -8.97 -17.77
N ARG A 31 -10.90 -8.75 -17.66
CA ARG A 31 -9.91 -9.79 -17.36
C ARG A 31 -8.79 -9.19 -16.54
N ASN A 32 -8.31 -9.94 -15.57
CA ASN A 32 -7.23 -9.51 -14.69
C ASN A 32 -6.21 -10.64 -14.43
N ILE A 33 -5.11 -10.26 -13.80
CA ILE A 33 -4.11 -11.17 -13.28
C ILE A 33 -3.32 -10.45 -12.19
N LEU A 34 -3.09 -11.14 -11.07
CA LEU A 34 -2.31 -10.67 -9.93
C LEU A 34 -1.18 -11.67 -9.63
N PRO A 35 -0.05 -11.62 -10.38
CA PRO A 35 1.07 -12.49 -10.08
C PRO A 35 1.73 -12.08 -8.75
N PRO A 36 2.22 -13.03 -7.93
CA PRO A 36 2.28 -14.46 -8.23
C PRO A 36 0.98 -15.21 -7.92
N GLY A 37 0.10 -14.69 -7.08
CA GLY A 37 -1.16 -15.33 -6.71
C GLY A 37 -1.94 -14.50 -5.69
N GLU A 38 -3.18 -14.90 -5.42
CA GLU A 38 -4.05 -14.19 -4.49
C GLU A 38 -3.77 -14.52 -3.04
N ASN A 39 -3.38 -15.73 -2.68
CA ASN A 39 -3.20 -16.03 -1.26
C ASN A 39 -1.89 -15.43 -0.74
N GLY A 40 -1.94 -14.83 0.45
CA GLY A 40 -0.78 -14.32 1.17
C GLY A 40 -0.73 -14.67 2.65
N THR A 41 -1.53 -15.65 3.07
CA THR A 41 -1.57 -16.15 4.44
C THR A 41 -1.22 -17.65 4.48
N ASP A 42 -0.53 -18.04 5.53
CA ASP A 42 -0.31 -19.44 5.88
C ASP A 42 -0.34 -19.60 7.39
N ASN A 43 -1.07 -20.61 7.89
CA ASN A 43 -1.06 -20.90 9.32
C ASN A 43 0.23 -21.63 9.72
N PHE A 44 0.45 -21.81 11.03
CA PHE A 44 1.68 -22.42 11.54
C PHE A 44 1.98 -23.81 10.96
N VAL A 45 0.95 -24.63 10.70
CA VAL A 45 1.12 -25.96 10.09
C VAL A 45 1.57 -25.85 8.65
N GLN A 46 0.96 -24.94 7.89
CA GLN A 46 1.32 -24.66 6.50
C GLN A 46 2.73 -24.07 6.39
N LEU A 47 3.09 -23.13 7.27
CA LEU A 47 4.46 -22.59 7.38
C LEU A 47 5.48 -23.72 7.59
N GLY A 48 5.18 -24.64 8.50
CA GLY A 48 6.03 -25.80 8.78
C GLY A 48 6.17 -26.73 7.56
N LYS A 49 5.10 -26.94 6.79
CA LYS A 49 5.15 -27.71 5.53
C LYS A 49 6.00 -27.02 4.48
N PHE A 50 5.87 -25.70 4.34
CA PHE A 50 6.72 -24.94 3.43
C PHE A 50 8.20 -25.03 3.83
N GLN A 51 8.52 -24.85 5.12
CA GLN A 51 9.91 -24.92 5.61
C GLN A 51 10.54 -26.31 5.46
N SER A 52 9.74 -27.38 5.61
CA SER A 52 10.23 -28.77 5.58
C SER A 52 10.34 -29.35 4.17
N VAL A 53 9.34 -29.13 3.31
CA VAL A 53 9.24 -29.79 2.00
C VAL A 53 8.99 -28.81 0.85
N GLY A 54 9.00 -27.49 1.10
CA GLY A 54 8.77 -26.47 0.07
C GLY A 54 7.32 -26.38 -0.40
N GLN A 55 6.38 -27.08 0.26
CA GLN A 55 4.97 -27.06 -0.13
C GLN A 55 4.32 -25.75 0.30
N ARG A 56 3.89 -24.96 -0.69
CA ARG A 56 3.10 -23.74 -0.46
C ARG A 56 1.61 -24.09 -0.31
N PRO A 57 0.84 -23.29 0.44
CA PRO A 57 -0.62 -23.38 0.37
C PRO A 57 -1.13 -23.06 -1.04
N PRO A 58 -2.37 -23.48 -1.36
CA PRO A 58 -3.04 -23.08 -2.60
C PRO A 58 -3.03 -21.57 -2.80
N HIS A 59 -3.06 -21.16 -4.07
CA HIS A 59 -3.20 -19.77 -4.51
C HIS A 59 -2.07 -18.79 -4.19
N TRP A 60 -0.95 -19.26 -3.63
CA TRP A 60 0.24 -18.42 -3.37
C TRP A 60 1.00 -18.00 -4.63
N MET A 61 0.94 -18.82 -5.68
CA MET A 61 1.80 -18.69 -6.87
C MET A 61 1.15 -19.17 -8.18
N ASP A 62 -0.15 -19.47 -8.17
CA ASP A 62 -0.86 -20.08 -9.31
C ASP A 62 -1.21 -19.09 -10.42
N GLN A 63 -1.04 -17.78 -10.19
CA GLN A 63 -1.18 -16.75 -11.21
C GLN A 63 0.16 -16.39 -11.87
N LEU A 64 1.30 -16.76 -11.26
CA LEU A 64 2.62 -16.45 -11.83
C LEU A 64 2.82 -17.04 -13.24
N PRO A 65 2.49 -18.31 -13.52
CA PRO A 65 2.66 -18.89 -14.85
C PRO A 65 1.85 -18.16 -15.92
N LEU A 66 0.62 -17.76 -15.59
CA LEU A 66 -0.25 -17.02 -16.50
C LEU A 66 0.41 -15.69 -16.97
N TYR A 67 1.16 -15.03 -16.09
CA TYR A 67 1.87 -13.80 -16.43
C TYR A 67 3.22 -14.07 -17.10
N SER A 68 4.02 -15.00 -16.57
CA SER A 68 5.36 -15.30 -17.10
C SER A 68 5.33 -15.88 -18.49
N ASP A 69 4.26 -16.57 -18.85
CA ASP A 69 4.16 -17.25 -20.14
C ASP A 69 3.71 -16.32 -21.26
N LEU A 70 3.15 -15.15 -20.93
CA LEU A 70 2.68 -14.15 -21.88
C LEU A 70 3.82 -13.67 -22.80
N VAL A 71 5.05 -13.56 -22.29
CA VAL A 71 6.21 -13.08 -23.08
C VAL A 71 6.61 -14.03 -24.20
N TYR A 72 6.23 -15.31 -24.11
CA TYR A 72 6.49 -16.30 -25.15
C TYR A 72 5.38 -16.35 -26.21
N ALA A 73 4.27 -15.65 -25.97
CA ALA A 73 3.17 -15.51 -26.93
C ALA A 73 3.36 -14.33 -27.89
N ASP A 74 4.37 -13.49 -27.65
CA ASP A 74 4.70 -12.32 -28.48
C ASP A 74 5.95 -12.57 -29.36
N PRO A 75 5.96 -12.10 -30.62
CA PRO A 75 4.83 -11.56 -31.38
C PRO A 75 3.88 -12.67 -31.84
N GLY A 76 2.56 -12.41 -31.85
CA GLY A 76 1.57 -13.33 -32.41
C GLY A 76 0.35 -13.64 -31.54
N LEU A 77 0.23 -13.01 -30.37
CA LEU A 77 -0.92 -13.16 -29.48
C LEU A 77 -2.25 -12.80 -30.19
N THR A 78 -3.19 -13.74 -30.16
CA THR A 78 -4.56 -13.53 -30.70
C THR A 78 -5.57 -13.34 -29.58
N GLY A 79 -6.71 -12.71 -29.88
CA GLY A 79 -7.80 -12.53 -28.92
C GLY A 79 -8.30 -13.85 -28.28
N ARG A 80 -8.24 -14.96 -29.02
CA ARG A 80 -8.61 -16.30 -28.51
C ARG A 80 -7.65 -16.85 -27.46
N GLN A 81 -6.41 -16.35 -27.41
CA GLN A 81 -5.38 -16.79 -26.46
C GLN A 81 -5.34 -15.95 -25.19
N ILE A 82 -5.97 -14.77 -25.16
CA ILE A 82 -6.03 -13.91 -23.96
C ILE A 82 -6.52 -14.69 -22.72
N PRO A 83 -7.57 -15.56 -22.79
CA PRO A 83 -8.02 -16.33 -21.63
C PRO A 83 -7.01 -17.33 -21.07
N TYR A 84 -5.89 -17.60 -21.76
CA TYR A 84 -4.82 -18.45 -21.27
C TYR A 84 -3.83 -17.70 -20.36
N TYR A 85 -3.84 -16.36 -20.40
CA TYR A 85 -2.90 -15.50 -19.68
C TYR A 85 -3.59 -14.57 -18.69
N PHE A 86 -4.91 -14.36 -18.83
CA PHE A 86 -5.68 -13.52 -17.93
C PHE A 86 -6.96 -14.23 -17.50
N LYS A 87 -7.26 -14.11 -16.21
CA LYS A 87 -8.44 -14.69 -15.58
C LYS A 87 -9.70 -13.98 -16.06
N ASP A 88 -10.80 -14.68 -15.95
CA ASP A 88 -12.13 -14.12 -16.14
C ASP A 88 -12.50 -13.31 -14.88
N ALA A 89 -12.62 -11.99 -15.03
CA ALA A 89 -12.96 -11.07 -13.94
C ALA A 89 -14.44 -10.69 -14.06
N THR A 90 -15.29 -11.71 -14.05
CA THR A 90 -16.74 -11.51 -14.09
C THR A 90 -17.26 -11.63 -12.67
N PHE A 91 -18.13 -10.71 -12.27
CA PHE A 91 -18.71 -10.64 -10.93
C PHE A 91 -19.28 -11.96 -10.42
N GLY A 92 -18.89 -12.27 -9.18
CA GLY A 92 -19.31 -13.43 -8.41
C GLY A 92 -18.72 -14.77 -8.84
N VAL A 93 -19.27 -15.86 -8.27
CA VAL A 93 -18.71 -17.21 -8.41
C VAL A 93 -19.73 -18.16 -9.04
N LYS A 94 -19.30 -18.93 -10.06
CA LYS A 94 -20.12 -20.01 -10.63
C LYS A 94 -20.37 -21.08 -9.55
N PRO A 95 -21.59 -21.67 -9.43
CA PRO A 95 -21.90 -22.63 -8.36
C PRO A 95 -20.92 -23.81 -8.21
N ASN A 96 -20.34 -24.29 -9.33
CA ASN A 96 -19.36 -25.38 -9.31
C ASN A 96 -17.94 -24.95 -8.92
N GLN A 97 -17.67 -23.63 -8.87
CA GLN A 97 -16.40 -23.01 -8.50
C GLN A 97 -16.38 -22.46 -7.06
N ILE A 98 -17.44 -22.66 -6.27
CA ILE A 98 -17.47 -22.22 -4.86
C ILE A 98 -16.60 -23.14 -3.99
N ALA A 99 -15.54 -22.61 -3.40
CA ALA A 99 -14.65 -23.31 -2.47
C ALA A 99 -15.20 -23.29 -1.04
N SER A 100 -15.58 -22.10 -0.56
CA SER A 100 -16.17 -21.90 0.76
C SER A 100 -17.20 -20.77 0.74
N ILE A 101 -18.06 -20.76 1.76
CA ILE A 101 -19.00 -19.68 2.05
C ILE A 101 -18.90 -19.38 3.54
N GLU A 102 -18.70 -18.11 3.88
CA GLU A 102 -18.56 -17.62 5.24
C GLU A 102 -19.56 -16.49 5.52
N HIS A 103 -20.03 -16.41 6.77
CA HIS A 103 -20.97 -15.39 7.26
C HIS A 103 -20.42 -14.75 8.53
N PRO A 104 -19.40 -13.90 8.44
CA PRO A 104 -18.72 -13.35 9.62
C PRO A 104 -19.61 -12.43 10.46
N ARG A 105 -20.72 -11.93 9.89
CA ARG A 105 -21.84 -11.32 10.63
C ARG A 105 -23.15 -11.47 9.85
N SER A 106 -24.28 -11.20 10.51
CA SER A 106 -25.57 -11.09 9.82
C SER A 106 -25.51 -10.00 8.74
N GLY A 107 -26.05 -10.28 7.56
CA GLY A 107 -26.02 -9.37 6.42
C GLY A 107 -24.74 -9.43 5.58
N VAL A 108 -23.75 -10.24 5.95
CA VAL A 108 -22.50 -10.43 5.20
C VAL A 108 -22.36 -11.87 4.72
N THR A 109 -21.96 -12.04 3.47
CA THR A 109 -21.56 -13.33 2.89
C THR A 109 -20.25 -13.15 2.14
N ILE A 110 -19.29 -14.01 2.40
CA ILE A 110 -18.03 -14.09 1.65
C ILE A 110 -18.01 -15.45 0.96
N VAL A 111 -17.92 -15.46 -0.36
CA VAL A 111 -17.78 -16.67 -1.18
C VAL A 111 -16.37 -16.68 -1.74
N ARG A 112 -15.58 -17.72 -1.44
CA ARG A 112 -14.25 -17.88 -2.05
C ARG A 112 -14.32 -18.80 -3.25
N ASP A 113 -13.67 -18.41 -4.34
CA ASP A 113 -13.58 -19.26 -5.52
C ASP A 113 -12.53 -20.39 -5.34
N LYS A 114 -12.65 -21.47 -6.12
CA LYS A 114 -11.70 -22.61 -6.15
C LYS A 114 -10.49 -22.37 -7.05
N ALA A 115 -10.60 -21.48 -8.01
CA ALA A 115 -9.64 -21.34 -9.10
C ALA A 115 -8.39 -20.58 -8.64
N PHE A 116 -8.59 -19.47 -7.93
CA PHE A 116 -7.59 -18.52 -7.50
C PHE A 116 -7.79 -18.06 -6.06
N GLY A 117 -8.89 -18.43 -5.39
CA GLY A 117 -9.09 -18.12 -3.97
C GLY A 117 -9.55 -16.70 -3.67
N ILE A 118 -10.07 -15.98 -4.69
CA ILE A 118 -10.51 -14.59 -4.56
C ILE A 118 -11.74 -14.53 -3.65
N PRO A 119 -11.79 -13.59 -2.68
CA PRO A 119 -12.98 -13.35 -1.88
C PRO A 119 -14.01 -12.51 -2.65
N HIS A 120 -15.21 -13.06 -2.82
CA HIS A 120 -16.38 -12.35 -3.33
C HIS A 120 -17.31 -11.99 -2.16
N ILE A 121 -17.40 -10.70 -1.84
CA ILE A 121 -18.01 -10.14 -0.65
C ILE A 121 -19.36 -9.52 -0.99
N TYR A 122 -20.41 -10.00 -0.33
CA TYR A 122 -21.78 -9.54 -0.49
C TYR A 122 -22.30 -8.95 0.82
N GLY A 123 -22.90 -7.77 0.74
CA GLY A 123 -23.50 -7.07 1.87
C GLY A 123 -24.95 -6.66 1.63
N VAL A 124 -25.80 -6.78 2.66
CA VAL A 124 -27.18 -6.23 2.63
C VAL A 124 -27.17 -4.71 2.67
N THR A 125 -26.23 -4.12 3.41
CA THR A 125 -25.96 -2.68 3.46
C THR A 125 -24.57 -2.35 2.92
N HIS A 126 -24.32 -1.08 2.62
CA HIS A 126 -22.98 -0.65 2.23
C HIS A 126 -21.93 -0.94 3.31
N GLY A 127 -22.27 -0.72 4.59
CA GLY A 127 -21.39 -1.03 5.71
C GLY A 127 -21.09 -2.52 5.84
N ASP A 128 -22.02 -3.40 5.48
CA ASP A 128 -21.78 -4.84 5.42
C ASP A 128 -20.71 -5.22 4.41
N VAL A 129 -20.68 -4.54 3.26
CA VAL A 129 -19.61 -4.75 2.26
C VAL A 129 -18.26 -4.31 2.81
N MET A 130 -18.20 -3.11 3.42
CA MET A 130 -16.95 -2.59 4.01
C MET A 130 -16.43 -3.51 5.13
N PHE A 131 -17.31 -3.99 6.00
CA PHE A 131 -16.98 -4.99 7.01
C PHE A 131 -16.46 -6.29 6.39
N GLY A 132 -17.15 -6.82 5.38
CA GLY A 132 -16.73 -8.04 4.69
C GLY A 132 -15.35 -7.91 4.03
N ALA A 133 -15.08 -6.77 3.39
CA ALA A 133 -13.77 -6.44 2.82
C ALA A 133 -12.67 -6.39 3.89
N GLY A 134 -12.96 -5.85 5.08
CA GLY A 134 -12.05 -5.86 6.21
C GLY A 134 -11.76 -7.27 6.75
N TYR A 135 -12.81 -8.09 6.87
CA TYR A 135 -12.67 -9.48 7.31
C TYR A 135 -11.85 -10.32 6.31
N ALA A 136 -12.18 -10.25 5.02
CA ALA A 136 -11.47 -10.97 3.96
C ALA A 136 -10.02 -10.48 3.79
N GLY A 137 -9.80 -9.17 3.85
CA GLY A 137 -8.46 -8.59 3.80
C GLY A 137 -7.56 -9.06 4.96
N ALA A 138 -8.10 -9.11 6.18
CA ALA A 138 -7.39 -9.71 7.31
C ALA A 138 -7.16 -11.21 7.10
N GLU A 139 -8.17 -11.93 6.61
CA GLU A 139 -8.02 -13.36 6.33
C GLU A 139 -6.86 -13.67 5.40
N ASP A 140 -6.71 -12.90 4.33
CA ASP A 140 -5.70 -13.19 3.33
C ASP A 140 -4.36 -12.51 3.59
N ARG A 141 -4.30 -11.43 4.39
CA ARG A 141 -3.13 -10.54 4.50
C ARG A 141 -2.83 -9.97 5.89
N LEU A 142 -3.46 -10.44 6.99
CA LEU A 142 -3.35 -9.81 8.32
C LEU A 142 -1.91 -9.48 8.74
N PHE A 143 -0.96 -10.42 8.60
CA PHE A 143 0.43 -10.15 8.99
C PHE A 143 1.09 -9.08 8.12
N LEU A 144 0.85 -9.09 6.80
CA LEU A 144 1.32 -8.05 5.88
C LEU A 144 0.69 -6.69 6.22
N MET A 145 -0.61 -6.65 6.52
CA MET A 145 -1.29 -5.44 6.96
C MET A 145 -0.64 -4.86 8.23
N ASP A 146 -0.26 -5.72 9.18
CA ASP A 146 0.48 -5.29 10.38
C ASP A 146 1.87 -4.72 10.04
N ILE A 147 2.59 -5.35 9.12
CA ILE A 147 3.86 -4.83 8.60
C ILE A 147 3.64 -3.42 8.02
N LEU A 148 2.59 -3.22 7.22
CA LEU A 148 2.31 -1.93 6.57
C LEU A 148 1.94 -0.85 7.60
N ARG A 149 1.01 -1.11 8.54
CA ARG A 149 0.61 -0.10 9.54
C ARG A 149 1.73 0.28 10.50
N HIS A 150 2.63 -0.65 10.82
CA HIS A 150 3.80 -0.37 11.64
C HIS A 150 4.89 0.35 10.84
N THR A 151 5.08 -0.01 9.58
CA THR A 151 6.00 0.70 8.69
C THR A 151 5.55 2.13 8.48
N GLY A 152 4.26 2.39 8.24
CA GLY A 152 3.71 3.74 8.06
C GLY A 152 3.88 4.65 9.29
N ARG A 153 4.03 4.05 10.48
CA ARG A 153 4.35 4.73 11.74
C ARG A 153 5.84 4.85 12.05
N ALA A 154 6.70 4.39 11.15
CA ALA A 154 8.13 4.23 11.42
C ALA A 154 8.41 3.39 12.68
N GLN A 155 7.68 2.28 12.85
CA GLN A 155 7.76 1.35 13.99
C GLN A 155 7.95 -0.11 13.57
N LEU A 156 8.39 -0.38 12.34
CA LEU A 156 8.65 -1.72 11.83
C LEU A 156 9.65 -2.47 12.72
N SER A 157 10.72 -1.79 13.16
CA SER A 157 11.70 -2.43 14.07
C SER A 157 11.10 -2.83 15.40
N SER A 158 10.16 -2.04 15.93
CA SER A 158 9.45 -2.36 17.17
C SER A 158 8.48 -3.53 17.02
N PHE A 159 7.97 -3.78 15.81
CA PHE A 159 7.05 -4.86 15.52
C PHE A 159 7.77 -6.19 15.29
N ILE A 160 8.62 -6.29 14.27
CA ILE A 160 9.26 -7.56 13.86
C ILE A 160 10.72 -7.71 14.28
N GLY A 161 11.26 -6.82 15.11
CA GLY A 161 12.66 -6.84 15.51
C GLY A 161 13.51 -5.84 14.74
N GLY A 162 14.61 -5.43 15.35
CA GLY A 162 15.41 -4.30 14.90
C GLY A 162 16.55 -4.69 14.00
N ALA A 163 16.31 -5.53 12.99
CA ALA A 163 17.24 -5.72 11.88
C ALA A 163 17.67 -4.36 11.30
N SER A 164 18.90 -4.27 10.78
CA SER A 164 19.44 -2.99 10.27
C SER A 164 18.59 -2.39 9.16
N SER A 165 17.99 -3.22 8.30
CA SER A 165 17.00 -2.85 7.28
C SER A 165 15.72 -2.29 7.89
N ASN A 166 15.14 -2.94 8.91
CA ASN A 166 13.92 -2.48 9.58
C ASN A 166 14.14 -1.11 10.25
N ARG A 167 15.27 -0.94 10.95
CA ARG A 167 15.61 0.36 11.55
C ARG A 167 15.82 1.44 10.50
N GLN A 168 16.34 1.08 9.33
CA GLN A 168 16.53 2.03 8.23
C GLN A 168 15.19 2.43 7.64
N MET A 169 14.28 1.47 7.42
CA MET A 169 12.91 1.75 6.98
C MET A 169 12.20 2.71 7.93
N ASP A 170 12.32 2.50 9.24
CA ASP A 170 11.76 3.43 10.23
C ASP A 170 12.33 4.84 10.10
N ARG A 171 13.64 4.97 9.87
CA ARG A 171 14.26 6.29 9.66
C ARG A 171 13.75 6.94 8.39
N ASP A 172 13.66 6.19 7.30
CA ASP A 172 13.25 6.71 5.99
C ASP A 172 11.78 7.15 6.03
N GLN A 173 10.88 6.33 6.60
CA GLN A 173 9.49 6.72 6.79
C GLN A 173 9.37 7.94 7.70
N TRP A 174 10.10 8.00 8.83
CA TRP A 174 10.04 9.16 9.73
C TRP A 174 10.55 10.43 9.04
N GLN A 175 11.55 10.34 8.17
CA GLN A 175 12.00 11.48 7.37
C GLN A 175 10.98 11.88 6.31
N ALA A 176 10.26 10.93 5.70
CA ALA A 176 9.25 11.21 4.69
C ALA A 176 7.96 11.78 5.31
N ALA A 177 7.36 11.08 6.27
CA ALA A 177 6.06 11.34 6.87
C ALA A 177 6.09 11.12 8.39
N PRO A 178 6.58 12.08 9.20
CA PRO A 178 6.72 11.99 10.65
C PRO A 178 5.38 12.17 11.40
N TYR A 179 4.32 11.49 10.96
CA TYR A 179 3.00 11.63 11.58
C TYR A 179 2.97 10.96 12.95
N THR A 180 2.54 11.71 13.97
CA THR A 180 2.20 11.18 15.29
C THR A 180 0.78 10.62 15.30
N GLU A 181 0.39 9.86 16.33
CA GLU A 181 -1.01 9.41 16.47
C GLU A 181 -2.01 10.58 16.47
N ALA A 182 -1.63 11.72 17.05
CA ALA A 182 -2.47 12.91 17.03
C ALA A 182 -2.63 13.47 15.61
N ASP A 183 -1.58 13.45 14.79
CA ASP A 183 -1.65 13.88 13.39
C ASP A 183 -2.49 12.92 12.54
N LEU A 184 -2.37 11.61 12.78
CA LEU A 184 -3.20 10.60 12.11
C LEU A 184 -4.68 10.76 12.48
N GLN A 185 -4.98 11.01 13.76
CA GLN A 185 -6.34 11.29 14.20
C GLN A 185 -6.87 12.60 13.62
N GLN A 186 -6.04 13.65 13.57
CA GLN A 186 -6.45 14.94 13.00
C GLN A 186 -6.83 14.81 11.52
N GLN A 187 -6.15 13.96 10.74
CA GLN A 187 -6.53 13.70 9.34
C GLN A 187 -7.93 13.10 9.21
N ILE A 188 -8.32 12.23 10.16
CA ILE A 188 -9.68 11.68 10.24
C ILE A 188 -10.66 12.80 10.60
N ASP A 189 -10.38 13.54 11.67
CA ASP A 189 -11.26 14.59 12.19
C ASP A 189 -11.48 15.73 11.17
N ASP A 190 -10.46 16.02 10.36
CA ASP A 190 -10.51 17.02 9.30
C ASP A 190 -11.17 16.52 8.00
N ALA A 191 -11.39 15.21 7.81
CA ALA A 191 -11.94 14.69 6.57
C ALA A 191 -13.31 15.32 6.20
N PRO A 192 -14.28 15.51 7.14
CA PRO A 192 -15.54 16.20 6.83
C PRO A 192 -15.35 17.68 6.48
N LYS A 193 -14.29 18.32 6.99
CA LYS A 193 -13.98 19.72 6.69
C LYS A 193 -13.44 19.88 5.27
N TYR A 194 -12.60 18.95 4.81
CA TYR A 194 -12.03 19.01 3.46
C TYR A 194 -12.92 18.38 2.38
N TYR A 195 -13.68 17.34 2.73
CA TYR A 195 -14.41 16.51 1.76
C TYR A 195 -15.93 16.47 2.01
N GLY A 196 -16.46 17.22 2.98
CA GLY A 196 -17.90 17.31 3.23
C GLY A 196 -18.54 15.95 3.58
N ASP A 197 -19.63 15.62 2.88
CA ASP A 197 -20.33 14.34 3.07
C ASP A 197 -19.49 13.12 2.66
N ALA A 198 -18.63 13.27 1.65
CA ALA A 198 -17.71 12.19 1.27
C ALA A 198 -16.72 11.89 2.41
N GLY A 199 -16.23 12.94 3.10
CA GLY A 199 -15.37 12.78 4.27
C GLY A 199 -16.07 12.04 5.42
N ARG A 200 -17.33 12.38 5.70
CA ARG A 200 -18.15 11.66 6.70
C ARG A 200 -18.34 10.19 6.32
N ARG A 201 -18.59 9.93 5.05
CA ARG A 201 -18.79 8.57 4.54
C ARG A 201 -17.53 7.72 4.62
N ILE A 202 -16.38 8.24 4.20
CA ILE A 202 -15.09 7.53 4.31
C ILE A 202 -14.79 7.13 5.76
N ILE A 203 -15.14 7.97 6.74
CA ILE A 203 -14.99 7.62 8.16
C ILE A 203 -15.93 6.48 8.56
N ALA A 204 -17.21 6.55 8.17
CA ALA A 204 -18.18 5.51 8.46
C ALA A 204 -17.76 4.16 7.83
N ASP A 205 -17.38 4.18 6.56
CA ASP A 205 -16.93 3.01 5.81
C ASP A 205 -15.64 2.43 6.41
N GLY A 206 -14.69 3.30 6.79
CA GLY A 206 -13.48 2.89 7.48
C GLY A 206 -13.71 2.27 8.85
N ASN A 207 -14.73 2.71 9.60
CA ASN A 207 -15.09 2.09 10.88
C ASN A 207 -15.66 0.68 10.70
N GLU A 208 -16.52 0.48 9.69
CA GLU A 208 -17.06 -0.85 9.36
C GLU A 208 -15.95 -1.79 8.87
N TYR A 209 -15.06 -1.30 8.01
CA TYR A 209 -13.88 -2.03 7.55
C TYR A 209 -12.97 -2.46 8.72
N VAL A 210 -12.63 -1.53 9.63
CA VAL A 210 -11.85 -1.84 10.83
C VAL A 210 -12.57 -2.83 11.75
N ALA A 211 -13.91 -2.75 11.86
CA ALA A 211 -14.69 -3.73 12.60
C ALA A 211 -14.59 -5.13 11.99
N GLY A 212 -14.57 -5.25 10.66
CA GLY A 212 -14.34 -6.50 9.94
C GLY A 212 -12.97 -7.12 10.24
N ILE A 213 -11.91 -6.31 10.16
CA ILE A 213 -10.54 -6.74 10.53
C ILE A 213 -10.51 -7.22 11.98
N ASN A 214 -11.13 -6.47 12.88
CA ASN A 214 -11.15 -6.80 14.31
C ASN A 214 -11.94 -8.06 14.62
N GLN A 215 -13.01 -8.34 13.86
CA GLN A 215 -13.74 -9.59 13.98
C GLN A 215 -12.85 -10.77 13.55
N TYR A 216 -12.10 -10.65 12.46
CA TYR A 216 -11.16 -11.69 12.06
C TYR A 216 -10.06 -11.93 13.12
N ILE A 217 -9.48 -10.86 13.67
CA ILE A 217 -8.48 -10.96 14.75
C ILE A 217 -9.09 -11.65 15.98
N HIS A 218 -10.33 -11.32 16.34
CA HIS A 218 -11.04 -11.99 17.42
C HIS A 218 -11.17 -13.49 17.16
N ASP A 219 -11.61 -13.89 15.96
CA ASP A 219 -11.77 -15.30 15.59
C ASP A 219 -10.43 -16.05 15.58
N ALA A 220 -9.39 -15.42 15.02
CA ALA A 220 -8.02 -15.97 14.95
C ALA A 220 -7.30 -16.04 16.31
N THR A 221 -7.84 -15.39 17.35
CA THR A 221 -7.28 -15.41 18.71
C THR A 221 -8.26 -15.92 19.76
N ASN A 222 -9.38 -16.51 19.33
CA ASN A 222 -10.46 -16.92 20.22
C ASN A 222 -10.01 -18.08 21.14
N PRO A 223 -9.88 -17.87 22.46
CA PRO A 223 -9.45 -18.94 23.37
C PRO A 223 -10.52 -20.04 23.54
N LEU A 224 -11.76 -19.77 23.14
CA LEU A 224 -12.87 -20.74 23.19
C LEU A 224 -12.91 -21.68 21.97
N ASP A 225 -12.19 -21.35 20.89
CA ASP A 225 -12.02 -22.21 19.71
C ASP A 225 -10.54 -22.27 19.30
N PRO A 226 -9.69 -22.97 20.09
CA PRO A 226 -8.25 -22.98 19.83
C PRO A 226 -7.88 -23.66 18.50
N VAL A 227 -8.71 -24.57 17.99
CA VAL A 227 -8.44 -25.26 16.71
C VAL A 227 -8.79 -24.34 15.54
N GLY A 228 -9.96 -23.68 15.57
CA GLY A 228 -10.33 -22.69 14.57
C GLY A 228 -9.37 -21.50 14.57
N ALA A 229 -9.05 -20.98 15.76
CA ALA A 229 -8.09 -19.88 15.93
C ALA A 229 -6.71 -20.23 15.34
N ALA A 230 -6.18 -21.43 15.63
CA ALA A 230 -4.90 -21.87 15.09
C ALA A 230 -4.88 -22.04 13.56
N ASN A 231 -6.04 -22.29 12.94
CA ASN A 231 -6.16 -22.39 11.49
C ASN A 231 -6.24 -21.02 10.79
N LYS A 232 -6.78 -20.00 11.47
CA LYS A 232 -6.90 -18.63 10.95
C LYS A 232 -5.67 -17.76 11.27
N LEU A 233 -4.99 -17.98 12.40
CA LEU A 233 -3.86 -17.14 12.79
C LEU A 233 -2.64 -17.36 11.85
N PRO A 234 -2.12 -16.29 11.21
CA PRO A 234 -0.91 -16.40 10.39
C PRO A 234 0.28 -16.94 11.20
N GLY A 235 1.06 -17.83 10.58
CA GLY A 235 2.15 -18.56 11.22
C GLY A 235 3.27 -17.65 11.73
N GLU A 236 3.46 -16.48 11.12
CA GLU A 236 4.47 -15.50 11.52
C GLU A 236 4.22 -14.93 12.92
N TYR A 237 2.97 -14.75 13.32
CA TYR A 237 2.63 -14.33 14.68
C TYR A 237 3.12 -15.34 15.72
N VAL A 238 2.88 -16.63 15.46
CA VAL A 238 3.35 -17.73 16.32
C VAL A 238 4.87 -17.80 16.30
N ALA A 239 5.50 -17.71 15.12
CA ALA A 239 6.95 -17.79 14.97
C ALA A 239 7.70 -16.64 15.67
N LEU A 240 7.10 -15.45 15.72
CA LEU A 240 7.69 -14.27 16.36
C LEU A 240 7.22 -14.07 17.81
N GLY A 241 6.26 -14.87 18.29
CA GLY A 241 5.65 -14.69 19.62
C GLY A 241 4.89 -13.37 19.75
N ILE A 242 4.27 -12.92 18.66
CA ILE A 242 3.49 -11.68 18.57
C ILE A 242 2.01 -12.03 18.61
N VAL A 243 1.24 -11.30 19.39
CA VAL A 243 -0.23 -11.37 19.37
C VAL A 243 -0.75 -10.20 18.53
N PRO A 244 -1.55 -10.42 17.47
CA PRO A 244 -2.13 -9.35 16.67
C PRO A 244 -2.99 -8.44 17.57
N LYS A 245 -2.85 -7.13 17.38
CA LYS A 245 -3.62 -6.13 18.14
C LYS A 245 -4.80 -5.62 17.32
N PRO A 246 -5.93 -5.30 17.97
CA PRO A 246 -7.06 -4.66 17.31
C PRO A 246 -6.62 -3.43 16.51
N TRP A 247 -7.19 -3.30 15.32
CA TRP A 247 -7.05 -2.19 14.42
C TRP A 247 -7.90 -1.00 14.84
N LYS A 248 -7.42 0.18 14.47
CA LYS A 248 -8.09 1.48 14.61
C LYS A 248 -8.12 2.17 13.25
N LEU A 249 -8.98 3.18 13.10
CA LEU A 249 -9.01 3.97 11.87
C LEU A 249 -7.67 4.68 11.59
N THR A 250 -6.90 5.05 12.62
CA THR A 250 -5.54 5.59 12.42
C THR A 250 -4.56 4.58 11.80
N ASP A 251 -4.82 3.26 11.90
CA ASP A 251 -4.02 2.24 11.20
C ASP A 251 -4.25 2.26 9.69
N VAL A 252 -5.48 2.55 9.27
CA VAL A 252 -5.82 2.75 7.85
C VAL A 252 -5.10 3.98 7.32
N ILE A 253 -5.11 5.10 8.08
CA ILE A 253 -4.41 6.33 7.69
C ILE A 253 -2.88 6.13 7.65
N ALA A 254 -2.30 5.42 8.62
CA ALA A 254 -0.87 5.11 8.62
C ALA A 254 -0.47 4.28 7.39
N THR A 255 -1.27 3.27 7.05
CA THR A 255 -1.07 2.42 5.86
C THR A 255 -1.22 3.23 4.57
N ALA A 256 -2.26 4.07 4.48
CA ALA A 256 -2.49 4.97 3.35
C ALA A 256 -1.33 5.97 3.15
N SER A 257 -0.81 6.53 4.25
CA SER A 257 0.35 7.44 4.19
C SER A 257 1.61 6.76 3.67
N LEU A 258 1.83 5.49 3.99
CA LEU A 258 2.96 4.73 3.47
C LEU A 258 2.81 4.47 1.97
N ILE A 259 1.68 3.89 1.56
CA ILE A 259 1.40 3.53 0.16
C ILE A 259 1.38 4.77 -0.73
N GLY A 260 0.69 5.83 -0.29
CA GLY A 260 0.67 7.11 -0.99
C GLY A 260 2.06 7.75 -1.10
N GLY A 261 2.90 7.62 -0.06
CA GLY A 261 4.29 8.07 -0.10
C GLY A 261 5.19 7.29 -1.07
N ILE A 262 4.84 6.04 -1.40
CA ILE A 262 5.57 5.19 -2.35
C ILE A 262 5.14 5.51 -3.79
N PHE A 263 3.83 5.50 -4.06
CA PHE A 263 3.31 5.51 -5.44
C PHE A 263 2.74 6.85 -5.90
N GLY A 264 2.42 7.74 -4.95
CA GLY A 264 1.74 9.00 -5.21
C GLY A 264 2.58 10.24 -4.94
N LYS A 265 3.89 10.09 -4.68
CA LYS A 265 4.82 11.19 -4.43
C LYS A 265 5.68 11.47 -5.66
N GLY A 266 5.86 12.74 -6.01
CA GLY A 266 6.83 13.20 -7.00
C GLY A 266 7.52 14.50 -6.58
N GLY A 267 8.76 14.70 -7.01
CA GLY A 267 9.56 15.89 -6.63
C GLY A 267 10.44 15.70 -5.39
N GLY A 268 10.78 16.81 -4.71
CA GLY A 268 11.65 16.82 -3.53
C GLY A 268 13.16 16.66 -3.80
N GLU A 269 13.59 16.76 -5.06
CA GLU A 269 14.98 16.62 -5.50
C GLU A 269 15.64 17.94 -5.86
N GLU A 270 15.10 19.07 -5.42
CA GLU A 270 15.52 20.41 -5.83
C GLU A 270 16.98 20.69 -5.48
N VAL A 271 17.48 20.19 -4.35
CA VAL A 271 18.90 20.31 -3.98
C VAL A 271 19.80 19.54 -4.95
N ARG A 272 19.39 18.34 -5.38
CA ARG A 272 20.14 17.56 -6.38
C ARG A 272 20.06 18.23 -7.75
N SER A 273 18.86 18.67 -8.14
CA SER A 273 18.59 19.37 -9.38
C SER A 273 19.41 20.67 -9.48
N ALA A 274 19.54 21.43 -8.38
CA ALA A 274 20.38 22.62 -8.28
C ALA A 274 21.86 22.32 -8.50
N ARG A 275 22.38 21.20 -7.97
CA ARG A 275 23.77 20.77 -8.21
C ARG A 275 24.01 20.39 -9.67
N ILE A 276 23.06 19.68 -10.29
CA ILE A 276 23.12 19.34 -11.71
C ILE A 276 23.10 20.64 -12.53
N PHE A 277 22.18 21.56 -12.25
CA PHE A 277 22.13 22.87 -12.89
C PHE A 277 23.47 23.63 -12.78
N GLN A 278 24.10 23.65 -11.60
CA GLN A 278 25.42 24.25 -11.42
C GLN A 278 26.51 23.60 -12.29
N ALA A 279 26.46 22.28 -12.50
CA ALA A 279 27.37 21.56 -13.39
C ALA A 279 27.14 21.94 -14.87
N PHE A 280 25.88 22.08 -15.30
CA PHE A 280 25.55 22.59 -16.64
C PHE A 280 26.08 24.01 -16.86
N LEU A 281 25.93 24.90 -15.87
CA LEU A 281 26.49 26.25 -15.93
C LEU A 281 28.02 26.24 -16.03
N ALA A 282 28.69 25.35 -15.29
CA ALA A 282 30.15 25.24 -15.32
C ALA A 282 30.67 24.70 -16.66
N ARG A 283 29.98 23.71 -17.24
CA ARG A 283 30.39 23.06 -18.50
C ARG A 283 30.06 23.89 -19.74
N PHE A 284 28.88 24.49 -19.79
CA PHE A 284 28.34 25.10 -21.01
C PHE A 284 28.24 26.64 -20.92
N GLY A 285 28.52 27.24 -19.77
CA GLY A 285 28.35 28.67 -19.54
C GLY A 285 26.90 29.09 -19.30
N GLY A 286 26.67 30.38 -19.06
CA GLY A 286 25.37 30.89 -18.56
C GLY A 286 24.15 30.53 -19.41
N ARG A 287 24.06 31.06 -20.63
CA ARG A 287 22.88 30.88 -21.50
C ARG A 287 22.71 29.43 -21.99
N ARG A 288 23.81 28.82 -22.45
CA ARG A 288 23.78 27.46 -23.00
C ARG A 288 23.56 26.43 -21.89
N GLY A 289 24.18 26.58 -20.73
CA GLY A 289 23.94 25.73 -19.56
C GLY A 289 22.49 25.77 -19.07
N ARG A 290 21.87 26.96 -19.00
CA ARG A 290 20.44 27.08 -18.68
C ARG A 290 19.55 26.37 -19.69
N ARG A 291 19.79 26.56 -20.99
CA ARG A 291 19.03 25.90 -22.05
C ARG A 291 19.17 24.39 -22.00
N SER A 292 20.41 23.90 -21.91
CA SER A 292 20.68 22.46 -21.86
C SER A 292 20.14 21.79 -20.59
N TRP A 293 20.08 22.49 -19.46
CA TRP A 293 19.43 21.96 -18.26
C TRP A 293 17.91 21.94 -18.38
N LEU A 294 17.29 22.97 -18.99
CA LEU A 294 15.85 23.00 -19.25
C LEU A 294 15.41 21.86 -20.17
N ASP A 295 16.23 21.54 -21.16
CA ASP A 295 16.04 20.42 -22.08
C ASP A 295 16.22 19.08 -21.34
N PHE A 296 17.33 18.92 -20.60
CA PHE A 296 17.64 17.71 -19.83
C PHE A 296 16.59 17.33 -18.77
N ARG A 297 15.89 18.31 -18.19
CA ARG A 297 14.90 18.04 -17.14
C ARG A 297 13.54 17.58 -17.68
N GLU A 298 13.36 17.52 -19.00
CA GLU A 298 12.17 16.95 -19.66
C GLU A 298 10.84 17.49 -19.10
N ARG A 299 10.78 18.79 -18.76
CA ARG A 299 9.59 19.40 -18.14
C ARG A 299 8.36 19.31 -19.05
N ASP A 300 8.59 19.41 -20.36
CA ASP A 300 7.57 19.30 -21.39
C ASP A 300 8.22 18.54 -22.56
N ASP A 301 7.80 17.31 -22.77
CA ASP A 301 8.22 16.48 -23.89
C ASP A 301 7.20 16.61 -25.02
N PRO A 302 7.51 17.30 -26.12
CA PRO A 302 6.58 17.50 -27.23
C PRO A 302 6.29 16.20 -28.01
N GLU A 303 7.06 15.13 -27.81
CA GLU A 303 6.85 13.82 -28.44
C GLU A 303 5.92 12.91 -27.61
N SER A 304 5.60 13.31 -26.37
CA SER A 304 4.73 12.54 -25.49
C SER A 304 3.28 12.48 -26.00
N PRO A 305 2.65 11.29 -26.04
CA PRO A 305 1.24 11.16 -26.41
C PRO A 305 0.33 11.82 -25.36
N VAL A 306 -0.69 12.55 -25.81
CA VAL A 306 -1.67 13.20 -24.92
C VAL A 306 -3.00 12.48 -24.92
N SER A 307 -3.61 12.34 -23.74
CA SER A 307 -4.94 11.73 -23.56
C SER A 307 -6.10 12.71 -23.78
N ALA A 308 -5.82 14.01 -23.82
CA ALA A 308 -6.78 15.07 -24.08
C ALA A 308 -6.17 16.17 -24.96
N ASN A 309 -7.00 16.80 -25.80
CA ASN A 309 -6.58 17.91 -26.68
C ASN A 309 -6.50 19.27 -25.95
N GLY A 310 -6.86 19.32 -24.67
CA GLY A 310 -6.86 20.53 -23.86
C GLY A 310 -5.47 20.88 -23.34
N ARG A 311 -5.15 22.17 -23.27
CA ARG A 311 -3.97 22.68 -22.55
C ARG A 311 -4.41 23.28 -21.23
N PHE A 312 -3.64 23.03 -20.18
CA PHE A 312 -3.82 23.64 -18.88
C PHE A 312 -2.48 24.21 -18.38
N PRO A 313 -2.50 25.25 -17.52
CA PRO A 313 -1.29 25.76 -16.90
C PRO A 313 -0.71 24.68 -15.97
N TYR A 314 0.49 24.18 -16.29
CA TYR A 314 1.25 23.27 -15.43
C TYR A 314 2.69 23.77 -15.31
N GLU A 315 3.21 23.88 -14.08
CA GLU A 315 4.56 24.41 -13.79
C GLU A 315 4.94 25.70 -14.57
N THR A 316 4.00 26.64 -14.71
CA THR A 316 4.16 27.80 -15.60
C THR A 316 5.13 28.87 -15.08
N ALA A 317 5.57 28.77 -13.82
CA ALA A 317 6.55 29.70 -13.26
C ALA A 317 7.93 29.53 -13.90
N SER A 318 8.66 30.65 -14.05
CA SER A 318 10.05 30.57 -14.52
C SER A 318 10.93 29.96 -13.43
N PRO A 319 11.70 28.89 -13.72
CA PRO A 319 12.66 28.32 -12.76
C PRO A 319 13.82 29.26 -12.45
N PHE A 320 13.95 30.38 -13.18
CA PHE A 320 14.96 31.41 -12.96
C PHE A 320 14.36 32.71 -12.42
N SER A 321 13.12 32.68 -11.93
CA SER A 321 12.54 33.81 -11.19
C SER A 321 13.45 34.17 -10.01
N PRO A 322 13.95 35.41 -9.89
CA PRO A 322 14.75 35.83 -8.74
C PRO A 322 13.97 35.70 -7.42
N ARG A 323 12.65 35.86 -7.48
CA ARG A 323 11.76 35.65 -6.35
C ARG A 323 11.54 34.13 -6.19
N GLY A 324 12.01 33.58 -5.08
CA GLY A 324 11.86 32.17 -4.72
C GLY A 324 13.03 31.26 -5.13
N LEU A 325 13.99 31.74 -5.93
CA LEU A 325 15.16 30.95 -6.28
C LEU A 325 16.19 30.93 -5.13
N ALA A 326 16.36 29.77 -4.53
CA ALA A 326 17.42 29.50 -3.56
C ALA A 326 18.38 28.46 -4.12
N LEU A 327 19.62 28.88 -4.41
CA LEU A 327 20.68 27.97 -4.86
C LEU A 327 21.69 27.77 -3.73
N PRO A 328 22.08 26.53 -3.41
CA PRO A 328 23.16 26.29 -2.45
C PRO A 328 24.49 26.77 -3.03
N ASP A 329 25.41 27.19 -2.17
CA ASP A 329 26.77 27.52 -2.61
C ASP A 329 27.45 26.30 -3.24
N ARG A 330 28.25 26.53 -4.29
CA ARG A 330 28.95 25.45 -4.99
C ARG A 330 29.83 24.67 -4.02
N GLY A 331 29.62 23.35 -3.96
CA GLY A 331 30.38 22.45 -3.10
C GLY A 331 29.96 22.43 -1.62
N SER A 332 28.97 23.22 -1.22
CA SER A 332 28.48 23.26 0.17
C SER A 332 27.57 22.07 0.53
N VAL A 333 26.90 21.46 -0.45
CA VAL A 333 25.96 20.36 -0.24
C VAL A 333 26.71 19.05 0.02
N ARG A 334 26.46 18.46 1.19
CA ARG A 334 26.85 17.08 1.52
C ARG A 334 25.60 16.29 1.89
N PHE A 335 25.32 15.24 1.12
CA PHE A 335 24.27 14.30 1.48
C PHE A 335 24.82 13.36 2.55
N THR A 336 24.24 13.38 3.74
CA THR A 336 24.57 12.40 4.77
C THR A 336 23.62 11.22 4.62
N SER A 337 24.17 10.01 4.46
CA SER A 337 23.33 8.82 4.54
C SER A 337 22.90 8.65 6.00
N ALA A 338 21.60 8.63 6.27
CA ALA A 338 21.06 8.35 7.60
C ALA A 338 21.22 6.87 8.00
N GLY A 339 22.11 6.10 7.35
CA GLY A 339 22.41 4.71 7.66
C GLY A 339 23.52 4.15 6.77
N SER A 340 24.13 3.05 7.24
CA SER A 340 25.18 2.34 6.50
C SER A 340 24.65 1.76 5.18
N PRO A 341 25.46 1.76 4.09
CA PRO A 341 25.19 0.92 2.95
C PRO A 341 25.27 -0.54 3.40
N LEU A 342 24.18 -1.30 3.22
CA LEU A 342 24.19 -2.75 3.42
C LEU A 342 24.75 -3.40 2.16
N THR A 343 26.07 -3.52 2.09
CA THR A 343 26.70 -4.51 1.21
C THR A 343 26.54 -5.89 1.86
N GLY A 344 25.62 -6.69 1.31
CA GLY A 344 25.59 -8.14 1.51
C GLY A 344 24.84 -8.64 2.74
N ALA A 345 23.65 -9.21 2.51
CA ALA A 345 23.13 -10.41 3.16
C ALA A 345 21.78 -10.76 2.52
N LEU A 346 21.80 -11.65 1.52
CA LEU A 346 20.61 -12.33 1.04
C LEU A 346 20.25 -13.43 2.04
N ARG A 347 19.10 -13.28 2.70
CA ARG A 347 18.13 -14.30 3.19
C ARG A 347 17.58 -14.00 4.59
N ALA A 348 16.24 -14.12 4.67
CA ALA A 348 15.34 -13.87 5.81
C ALA A 348 15.42 -12.44 6.40
N GLY A 349 14.53 -11.56 5.91
CA GLY A 349 14.50 -10.12 6.24
C GLY A 349 14.34 -9.18 5.03
N ALA A 350 13.96 -9.74 3.87
CA ALA A 350 13.98 -9.07 2.56
C ALA A 350 12.90 -7.99 2.40
N PHE A 351 11.77 -8.06 3.12
CA PHE A 351 10.67 -7.12 2.93
C PHE A 351 11.09 -5.65 3.13
N GLY A 352 11.82 -5.33 4.21
CA GLY A 352 12.30 -3.97 4.45
C GLY A 352 13.31 -3.47 3.40
N LEU A 353 14.09 -4.37 2.78
CA LEU A 353 15.01 -4.02 1.69
C LEU A 353 14.26 -3.83 0.37
N ASP A 354 13.30 -4.70 0.06
CA ASP A 354 12.55 -4.67 -1.19
C ASP A 354 11.52 -3.53 -1.21
N MET A 355 10.89 -3.21 -0.07
CA MET A 355 10.07 -2.01 0.09
C MET A 355 10.91 -0.74 -0.01
N ARG A 356 12.13 -0.75 0.52
CA ARG A 356 13.06 0.38 0.36
C ARG A 356 13.44 0.59 -1.10
N ARG A 357 13.67 -0.49 -1.86
CA ARG A 357 13.90 -0.39 -3.30
C ARG A 357 12.69 0.20 -4.03
N ALA A 358 11.47 -0.15 -3.64
CA ALA A 358 10.28 0.48 -4.19
C ALA A 358 10.25 1.99 -3.90
N LEU A 359 10.48 2.40 -2.64
CA LEU A 359 10.59 3.80 -2.23
C LEU A 359 11.73 4.58 -2.94
N GLU A 360 12.83 3.91 -3.27
CA GLU A 360 14.01 4.51 -3.91
C GLU A 360 13.97 4.47 -5.45
N SER A 361 13.08 3.67 -6.05
CA SER A 361 13.00 3.50 -7.50
C SER A 361 12.40 4.74 -8.17
N LYS A 362 13.14 5.31 -9.13
CA LYS A 362 12.81 6.57 -9.82
C LYS A 362 12.34 6.39 -11.27
N HIS A 363 11.94 5.19 -11.65
CA HIS A 363 11.44 4.99 -13.01
C HIS A 363 9.96 5.34 -13.04
N GLY A 364 9.52 6.08 -14.06
CA GLY A 364 8.09 6.25 -14.33
C GLY A 364 7.47 4.87 -14.45
N HIS A 365 6.54 4.56 -13.55
CA HIS A 365 5.93 3.25 -13.46
C HIS A 365 4.49 3.27 -13.95
N SER A 366 4.11 2.08 -14.43
CA SER A 366 2.80 1.66 -14.92
C SER A 366 2.50 2.02 -16.37
N ASN A 367 1.96 1.05 -17.08
CA ASN A 367 1.53 1.20 -18.47
C ASN A 367 0.00 1.32 -18.51
N ALA A 368 -0.50 2.18 -19.41
CA ALA A 368 -1.90 2.18 -19.78
C ALA A 368 -2.03 2.49 -21.28
N LEU A 369 -2.78 1.66 -22.00
CA LEU A 369 -3.14 1.87 -23.39
C LEU A 369 -4.66 1.78 -23.52
N LEU A 370 -5.26 2.84 -24.06
CA LEU A 370 -6.71 2.96 -24.25
C LEU A 370 -7.02 3.17 -25.73
N VAL A 371 -7.91 2.34 -26.27
CA VAL A 371 -8.40 2.43 -27.65
C VAL A 371 -9.89 2.69 -27.60
N SER A 372 -10.32 3.84 -28.14
CA SER A 372 -11.74 4.17 -28.22
C SER A 372 -12.51 3.21 -29.13
N ALA A 373 -13.77 2.95 -28.84
CA ALA A 373 -14.70 2.15 -29.65
C ALA A 373 -14.68 2.42 -31.17
N ARG A 374 -14.42 3.67 -31.61
CA ARG A 374 -14.34 4.00 -33.04
C ARG A 374 -13.15 3.36 -33.77
N HIS A 375 -12.16 2.88 -33.02
CA HIS A 375 -10.91 2.29 -33.49
C HIS A 375 -10.81 0.80 -33.18
N SER A 376 -11.86 0.20 -32.60
CA SER A 376 -11.94 -1.25 -32.35
C SER A 376 -12.89 -1.92 -33.35
N ALA A 377 -12.59 -3.17 -33.69
CA ALA A 377 -13.38 -3.95 -34.64
C ALA A 377 -14.77 -4.35 -34.11
N ASP A 378 -14.92 -4.43 -32.79
CA ASP A 378 -16.15 -4.80 -32.09
C ASP A 378 -16.91 -3.58 -31.54
N HIS A 379 -16.44 -2.36 -31.82
CA HIS A 379 -17.00 -1.11 -31.32
C HIS A 379 -17.10 -1.00 -29.78
N HIS A 380 -16.25 -1.74 -29.05
CA HIS A 380 -16.08 -1.57 -27.60
C HIS A 380 -14.76 -0.86 -27.29
N THR A 381 -14.72 -0.09 -26.21
CA THR A 381 -13.45 0.49 -25.74
C THR A 381 -12.53 -0.62 -25.26
N ILE A 382 -11.27 -0.61 -25.69
CA ILE A 382 -10.26 -1.59 -25.25
C ILE A 382 -9.28 -0.88 -24.32
N GLY A 383 -9.04 -1.45 -23.15
CA GLY A 383 -8.03 -0.99 -22.20
C GLY A 383 -7.04 -2.11 -21.88
N VAL A 384 -5.75 -1.81 -21.96
CA VAL A 384 -4.69 -2.64 -21.39
C VAL A 384 -3.97 -1.81 -20.35
N MET A 385 -4.07 -2.25 -19.09
CA MET A 385 -3.66 -1.49 -17.92
C MET A 385 -2.77 -2.36 -17.07
N GLY A 386 -1.58 -1.87 -16.74
CA GLY A 386 -0.53 -2.65 -16.08
C GLY A 386 0.21 -1.82 -15.03
N PRO A 387 -0.39 -1.62 -13.84
CA PRO A 387 0.28 -0.96 -12.73
C PRO A 387 1.51 -1.76 -12.29
N GLN A 388 2.67 -1.10 -12.25
CA GLN A 388 3.93 -1.76 -11.93
C GLN A 388 4.28 -1.56 -10.46
N VAL A 389 3.74 -2.44 -9.61
CA VAL A 389 3.96 -2.41 -8.16
C VAL A 389 5.05 -3.38 -7.68
N GLY A 390 5.85 -3.93 -8.60
CA GLY A 390 6.89 -4.92 -8.28
C GLY A 390 6.39 -6.36 -8.17
N TYR A 391 7.33 -7.30 -8.01
CA TYR A 391 7.05 -8.73 -7.86
C TYR A 391 7.38 -9.17 -6.43
N TYR A 392 6.35 -9.31 -5.61
CA TYR A 392 6.44 -9.75 -4.22
C TYR A 392 5.77 -11.12 -4.03
N VAL A 393 6.23 -11.87 -3.01
CA VAL A 393 5.56 -13.11 -2.57
C VAL A 393 5.38 -12.99 -1.05
N PRO A 394 4.15 -12.81 -0.54
CA PRO A 394 2.91 -12.58 -1.29
C PRO A 394 2.91 -11.24 -2.03
N GLN A 395 2.00 -11.05 -3.00
CA GLN A 395 1.88 -9.76 -3.69
C GLN A 395 1.48 -8.65 -2.71
N ILE A 396 1.93 -7.42 -2.97
CA ILE A 396 1.58 -6.22 -2.18
C ILE A 396 0.13 -5.78 -2.37
N LEU A 397 -0.52 -6.28 -3.42
CA LEU A 397 -1.95 -6.12 -3.68
C LEU A 397 -2.68 -7.43 -3.34
N MET A 398 -3.98 -7.32 -3.18
CA MET A 398 -4.93 -8.42 -3.11
C MET A 398 -6.11 -8.15 -4.03
N GLU A 399 -6.69 -9.20 -4.58
CA GLU A 399 -7.91 -9.17 -5.36
C GLU A 399 -9.13 -9.34 -4.46
N GLU A 400 -10.19 -8.62 -4.80
CA GLU A 400 -11.47 -8.69 -4.12
C GLU A 400 -12.60 -8.33 -5.09
N ASP A 401 -13.78 -8.90 -4.84
CA ASP A 401 -15.02 -8.59 -5.55
C ASP A 401 -16.07 -8.15 -4.54
N LEU A 402 -16.58 -6.91 -4.67
CA LEU A 402 -17.37 -6.21 -3.67
C LEU A 402 -18.78 -5.90 -4.19
N HIS A 403 -19.82 -6.38 -3.51
CA HIS A 403 -21.21 -6.26 -3.93
C HIS A 403 -22.18 -5.85 -2.82
N GLY A 404 -22.92 -4.77 -3.06
CA GLY A 404 -24.00 -4.32 -2.18
C GLY A 404 -24.51 -2.93 -2.54
N PRO A 405 -25.37 -2.32 -1.70
CA PRO A 405 -25.87 -0.98 -1.99
C PRO A 405 -24.75 0.05 -2.20
N GLY A 406 -24.69 0.61 -3.41
CA GLY A 406 -23.72 1.65 -3.78
C GLY A 406 -22.30 1.16 -4.05
N VAL A 407 -22.07 -0.15 -4.17
CA VAL A 407 -20.77 -0.73 -4.56
C VAL A 407 -20.97 -2.02 -5.35
N ASP A 408 -20.41 -2.08 -6.55
CA ASP A 408 -20.28 -3.28 -7.38
C ASP A 408 -18.97 -3.13 -8.15
N ALA A 409 -17.91 -3.77 -7.66
CA ALA A 409 -16.56 -3.63 -8.20
C ALA A 409 -15.71 -4.86 -7.94
N GLU A 410 -14.93 -5.26 -8.93
CA GLU A 410 -13.94 -6.33 -8.84
C GLU A 410 -12.58 -5.79 -9.29
N GLY A 411 -11.54 -6.20 -8.57
CA GLY A 411 -10.17 -5.86 -8.95
C GLY A 411 -9.21 -6.03 -7.80
N ALA A 412 -8.15 -5.22 -7.79
CA ALA A 412 -7.10 -5.26 -6.80
C ALA A 412 -7.07 -4.01 -5.92
N ALA A 413 -6.63 -4.19 -4.68
CA ALA A 413 -6.40 -3.14 -3.70
C ALA A 413 -5.21 -3.47 -2.79
N PHE A 414 -4.62 -2.44 -2.17
CA PHE A 414 -3.58 -2.65 -1.17
C PHE A 414 -4.19 -3.11 0.17
N PRO A 415 -3.69 -4.20 0.79
CA PRO A 415 -4.16 -4.65 2.09
C PRO A 415 -4.01 -3.58 3.17
N GLY A 416 -5.02 -3.44 4.04
CA GLY A 416 -5.07 -2.38 5.05
C GLY A 416 -5.69 -1.06 4.58
N VAL A 417 -5.96 -0.95 3.27
CA VAL A 417 -6.75 0.11 2.63
C VAL A 417 -7.66 -0.45 1.52
N ASN A 418 -8.01 -1.74 1.59
CA ASN A 418 -8.86 -2.46 0.64
C ASN A 418 -10.36 -2.39 0.97
N GLN A 419 -10.82 -1.32 1.64
CA GLN A 419 -12.26 -1.08 1.76
C GLN A 419 -12.91 -0.76 0.40
N TYR A 420 -12.09 -0.39 -0.60
CA TYR A 420 -12.50 -0.15 -1.97
C TYR A 420 -11.52 -0.81 -2.94
N VAL A 421 -12.05 -1.31 -4.06
CA VAL A 421 -11.24 -1.70 -5.22
C VAL A 421 -10.52 -0.46 -5.77
N GLN A 422 -9.19 -0.52 -5.83
CA GLN A 422 -8.36 0.61 -6.25
C GLN A 422 -7.94 0.53 -7.73
N LEU A 423 -7.89 -0.68 -8.28
CA LEU A 423 -7.50 -0.99 -9.64
C LEU A 423 -8.43 -2.09 -10.15
N GLY A 424 -9.28 -1.83 -11.15
CA GLY A 424 -10.26 -2.85 -11.53
C GLY A 424 -11.37 -2.33 -12.42
N HIS A 425 -12.55 -2.91 -12.26
CA HIS A 425 -13.74 -2.52 -12.98
C HIS A 425 -14.98 -2.52 -12.09
N GLY A 426 -15.96 -1.76 -12.56
CA GLY A 426 -17.32 -1.76 -12.05
C GLY A 426 -18.22 -2.47 -13.04
N ARG A 427 -19.51 -2.13 -12.99
CA ARG A 427 -20.53 -2.74 -13.85
C ARG A 427 -20.24 -2.61 -15.34
N ASP A 428 -19.81 -1.42 -15.79
CA ASP A 428 -19.64 -1.08 -17.22
C ASP A 428 -18.46 -0.12 -17.49
N TYR A 429 -17.53 -0.01 -16.53
CA TYR A 429 -16.35 0.88 -16.62
C TYR A 429 -15.15 0.24 -15.92
N ALA A 430 -13.94 0.66 -16.29
CA ALA A 430 -12.69 0.21 -15.66
C ALA A 430 -11.76 1.38 -15.35
N TRP A 431 -10.91 1.20 -14.34
CA TRP A 431 -9.94 2.18 -13.91
C TRP A 431 -8.62 1.53 -13.49
N THR A 432 -7.56 2.31 -13.60
CA THR A 432 -6.22 1.95 -13.12
C THR A 432 -5.51 3.21 -12.66
N ALA A 433 -4.30 3.05 -12.13
CA ALA A 433 -3.41 4.14 -11.80
C ALA A 433 -2.07 3.98 -12.53
N THR A 434 -1.53 5.10 -13.02
CA THR A 434 -0.13 5.20 -13.42
C THR A 434 0.55 6.25 -12.55
N SER A 435 1.83 6.04 -12.22
CA SER A 435 2.56 7.01 -11.41
C SER A 435 2.66 8.34 -12.16
N ALA A 436 2.12 9.40 -11.57
CA ALA A 436 2.26 10.75 -12.10
C ALA A 436 3.59 11.32 -11.62
N ASN A 437 4.37 11.93 -12.51
CA ASN A 437 5.61 12.64 -12.16
C ASN A 437 5.33 14.09 -11.70
N SER A 438 4.19 14.32 -11.04
CA SER A 438 3.84 15.66 -10.56
C SER A 438 4.81 16.11 -9.47
N ASP A 439 5.23 17.37 -9.49
CA ASP A 439 6.04 17.94 -8.41
C ASP A 439 5.11 18.32 -7.24
N ASP A 440 4.99 17.43 -6.26
CA ASP A 440 4.12 17.58 -5.09
C ASP A 440 4.88 17.68 -3.75
N VAL A 441 6.21 17.62 -3.80
CA VAL A 441 7.09 17.84 -2.64
C VAL A 441 8.05 18.99 -2.89
N ASP A 442 7.83 20.07 -2.14
CA ASP A 442 8.69 21.26 -2.16
C ASP A 442 9.78 21.23 -1.08
N THR A 443 11.02 21.55 -1.47
CA THR A 443 12.13 21.83 -0.56
C THR A 443 12.30 23.34 -0.34
N PHE A 444 12.22 23.77 0.92
CA PHE A 444 12.43 25.17 1.30
C PHE A 444 13.83 25.41 1.89
N ALA A 445 14.50 26.46 1.41
CA ALA A 445 15.70 26.99 2.04
C ALA A 445 15.31 28.02 3.11
N GLU A 446 15.59 27.72 4.37
CA GLU A 446 15.27 28.59 5.50
C GLU A 446 16.47 29.45 5.91
N VAL A 447 16.22 30.72 6.24
CA VAL A 447 17.25 31.60 6.82
C VAL A 447 17.31 31.36 8.32
N LEU A 448 18.41 30.80 8.80
CA LEU A 448 18.63 30.59 10.22
C LEU A 448 18.75 31.91 10.98
N CYS A 449 18.29 31.93 12.23
CA CYS A 449 18.42 33.06 13.14
C CYS A 449 18.76 32.52 14.53
N ARG A 450 19.51 33.26 15.36
CA ARG A 450 20.00 32.82 16.69
C ARG A 450 20.95 31.62 16.65
N ASP A 451 20.50 30.45 16.20
CA ASP A 451 21.23 29.18 16.17
C ASP A 451 20.74 28.27 15.02
N ALA A 452 21.21 27.02 15.01
CA ALA A 452 20.88 26.02 13.97
C ALA A 452 19.45 25.46 14.03
N PHE A 453 18.66 25.81 15.05
CA PHE A 453 17.33 25.27 15.30
C PHE A 453 16.24 26.35 15.32
N HIS A 454 16.57 27.56 14.85
CA HIS A 454 15.62 28.65 14.69
C HIS A 454 15.74 29.24 13.29
N TYR A 455 14.61 29.66 12.72
CA TYR A 455 14.51 30.17 11.37
C TYR A 455 13.68 31.45 11.30
N ARG A 456 13.95 32.29 10.31
CA ARG A 456 13.24 33.55 10.11
C ARG A 456 11.96 33.32 9.30
N TRP A 457 10.81 33.66 9.86
CA TRP A 457 9.52 33.62 9.19
C TRP A 457 8.76 34.93 9.37
N ARG A 458 8.37 35.56 8.26
CA ARG A 458 7.64 36.86 8.23
C ARG A 458 8.24 37.92 9.18
N GLY A 459 9.57 37.98 9.26
CA GLY A 459 10.31 38.94 10.11
C GLY A 459 10.62 38.45 11.53
N HIS A 460 10.00 37.37 11.99
CA HIS A 460 10.19 36.81 13.34
C HIS A 460 11.15 35.62 13.34
N CYS A 461 11.89 35.45 14.43
CA CYS A 461 12.74 34.28 14.64
C CYS A 461 11.95 33.19 15.36
N MET A 462 11.60 32.13 14.63
CA MET A 462 10.78 31.01 15.08
C MET A 462 11.65 29.82 15.44
N ALA A 463 11.31 29.09 16.50
CA ALA A 463 11.93 27.80 16.78
C ALA A 463 11.43 26.73 15.80
N MET A 464 12.32 25.84 15.38
CA MET A 464 11.94 24.60 14.70
C MET A 464 11.27 23.65 15.70
N GLN A 465 10.22 22.97 15.25
CA GLN A 465 9.63 21.86 15.98
C GLN A 465 10.59 20.67 15.93
N ARG A 466 10.82 20.06 17.10
CA ARG A 466 11.56 18.81 17.22
C ARG A 466 10.56 17.66 17.30
N LEU A 467 10.73 16.68 16.42
CA LEU A 467 9.93 15.46 16.35
C LEU A 467 10.86 14.28 16.61
N ASP A 468 10.66 13.60 17.74
CA ASP A 468 11.45 12.42 18.12
C ASP A 468 10.56 11.18 18.07
N GLN A 469 11.05 10.12 17.42
CA GLN A 469 10.46 8.79 17.46
C GLN A 469 11.42 7.84 18.18
N HIS A 470 10.93 7.19 19.23
CA HIS A 470 11.69 6.22 20.00
C HIS A 470 11.17 4.81 19.75
N ASN A 471 12.01 3.97 19.13
CA ASN A 471 11.68 2.58 18.90
C ASN A 471 12.41 1.68 19.89
N SER A 472 11.77 0.59 20.27
CA SER A 472 12.35 -0.48 21.08
C SER A 472 11.85 -1.84 20.60
N TRP A 473 12.70 -2.85 20.61
CA TRP A 473 12.34 -4.21 20.21
C TRP A 473 12.95 -5.25 21.12
N THR A 474 12.41 -6.46 21.03
CA THR A 474 13.01 -7.68 21.57
C THR A 474 13.81 -8.32 20.44
N PRO A 475 15.13 -8.56 20.60
CA PRO A 475 15.92 -9.23 19.58
C PRO A 475 15.36 -10.62 19.24
N ASN A 476 15.29 -10.94 17.95
CA ASN A 476 14.81 -12.21 17.43
C ASN A 476 15.68 -12.72 16.26
N ALA A 477 15.27 -13.80 15.62
CA ALA A 477 16.03 -14.43 14.54
C ALA A 477 16.28 -13.50 13.33
N LEU A 478 15.49 -12.44 13.15
CA LEU A 478 15.61 -11.47 12.06
C LEU A 478 16.69 -10.40 12.34
N ASP A 479 17.16 -10.25 13.58
CA ASP A 479 18.16 -9.26 13.99
C ASP A 479 19.62 -9.63 13.59
N GLN A 480 19.82 -10.65 12.75
CA GLN A 480 21.13 -11.20 12.41
C GLN A 480 22.04 -10.16 11.74
N GLY A 481 22.91 -9.59 12.58
CA GLY A 481 23.88 -8.55 12.28
C GLY A 481 24.51 -8.05 13.58
N ARG A 482 25.33 -8.92 14.21
CA ARG A 482 26.12 -8.73 15.48
C ARG A 482 25.52 -9.17 16.83
N CYS A 483 24.49 -10.01 16.91
CA CYS A 483 24.22 -10.76 18.15
C CYS A 483 24.13 -12.27 17.81
N THR A 484 25.27 -12.91 17.49
CA THR A 484 25.37 -14.36 17.63
C THR A 484 25.40 -14.70 19.12
N ALA A 485 24.50 -15.58 19.54
CA ALA A 485 24.37 -16.05 20.91
C ALA A 485 25.74 -16.42 21.49
N GLY A 486 26.12 -15.77 22.61
CA GLY A 486 27.22 -16.22 23.47
C GLY A 486 28.41 -15.29 23.67
N ARG A 487 28.53 -14.13 22.99
CA ARG A 487 29.69 -13.22 23.20
C ARG A 487 29.39 -11.72 23.14
N SER A 488 28.44 -11.21 23.92
CA SER A 488 28.51 -9.83 24.45
C SER A 488 27.44 -9.58 25.51
N PRO A 489 27.76 -9.05 26.71
CA PRO A 489 26.77 -8.63 27.71
C PRO A 489 25.97 -7.38 27.32
N SER A 490 26.15 -6.87 26.09
CA SER A 490 25.63 -5.57 25.64
C SER A 490 24.37 -5.63 24.77
N CYS A 491 23.81 -6.81 24.47
CA CYS A 491 22.51 -6.93 23.78
C CYS A 491 21.34 -6.64 24.77
N GLY A 492 21.39 -5.51 25.49
CA GLY A 492 20.24 -4.94 26.20
C GLY A 492 19.27 -4.29 25.21
N ARG A 493 18.06 -3.90 25.67
CA ARG A 493 17.06 -3.17 24.86
C ARG A 493 17.73 -2.02 24.09
N ALA A 494 17.97 -2.19 22.80
CA ALA A 494 18.45 -1.12 21.96
C ALA A 494 17.29 -0.12 21.76
N ARG A 495 17.57 1.17 22.02
CA ARG A 495 16.61 2.28 21.89
C ARG A 495 17.11 3.30 20.85
N PRO A 496 17.12 2.97 19.55
CA PRO A 496 17.39 3.98 18.54
C PRO A 496 16.30 5.06 18.59
N THR A 497 16.75 6.29 18.42
CA THR A 497 15.88 7.46 18.33
C THR A 497 16.04 8.05 16.94
N SER A 498 14.93 8.26 16.24
CA SER A 498 14.89 9.01 14.99
C SER A 498 14.43 10.43 15.31
N THR A 499 15.32 11.41 15.16
CA THR A 499 15.00 12.82 15.37
C THR A 499 14.84 13.52 14.02
N LYS A 500 13.73 14.22 13.83
CA LYS A 500 13.51 15.16 12.73
C LYS A 500 13.28 16.56 13.33
N ARG A 501 13.80 17.58 12.67
CA ARG A 501 13.52 18.98 13.03
C ARG A 501 12.92 19.66 11.83
N THR A 502 11.76 20.28 12.01
CA THR A 502 11.00 20.91 10.92
C THR A 502 10.56 22.31 11.34
N PRO A 503 10.38 23.24 10.39
CA PRO A 503 9.54 24.40 10.64
C PRO A 503 8.17 23.94 11.19
N GLY A 504 7.60 24.65 12.16
CA GLY A 504 6.25 24.37 12.67
C GLY A 504 5.18 24.52 11.57
N SER A 505 3.99 23.96 11.79
CA SER A 505 2.88 23.99 10.83
C SER A 505 2.60 25.42 10.35
N ARG A 506 2.91 25.68 9.07
CA ARG A 506 2.56 26.92 8.39
C ARG A 506 1.12 26.73 7.93
N SER A 507 0.15 27.43 8.50
CA SER A 507 -1.12 27.57 7.82
C SER A 507 -0.83 28.22 6.47
N ARG A 508 -1.12 27.50 5.38
CA ARG A 508 -1.18 28.11 4.04
C ARG A 508 -2.36 29.08 4.09
N SER A 509 -2.09 30.34 4.44
CA SER A 509 -3.01 31.47 4.29
C SER A 509 -2.98 31.96 2.86
#